data_AF-A0A093ZW34-F1
#
_entry.id   AF-A0A093ZW34-F1
#
_cell.length_a   1.000
_cell.length_b   1.000
_cell.length_c   1.000
_cell.angle_alpha   90.00
_cell.angle_beta   90.00
_cell.angle_gamma   90.00
#
_symmetry.space_group_name_H-M   'P 1'
#
loop_
_entity.id
_entity.type
_entity.pdbx_description
1 polymer ?
#
loop_
_entity_poly.entity_id
_entity_poly.type
_entity_poly.pdbx_seq_one_letter_code
_entity_poly.pdbx_strand_id
1 'polypeptide(L)'
;MLPFINIPFEYASSIIGASPDELKLIFSFILSYPLCGVLKRIPDSKPAYKNLFIIGVSAFYLVGLFSLWDGVRTVAISAVGTYAIAQNISGPLMPWISFVFLMVHLSINQIQRQMLGDPGVIDITGAQMVLVMKLSAFCWNVADGRVPESELSDLQKEKALKQLPKPMDFAAWVLFFPSLFGGPAFDFVDYTKWIECTMFDLPPGVDPSKKPPTRKKRKIPRSGTPAMWKAAEGGFWIFLFLQLSGYVGTDVFTGDKFLTFGFFKRVWFLYLLGFTSRLKYYGVWALTEGACILSGLGYNGVDQATGKVSWNKLENVNPWGVETAQNSRAYLGNWNMNTNNWLRNYIYLRVTPKGKKPGFRASMATFVTSAFWHGFYPGYYLTFVAASFIQTIAKNCRRYFRPFFVNPVTGNPTSSKKYYDALSWFVTQFTLCFVTAPFIILSFQDSLLVWSRVYFYALVAIGGMMGFFASPAKPYLKRQIEIRAARANGGNKLERKLSSDTLSQQPVLGLPPDPQRDFEEAMKEIREEFDARQTKGPGRAATMPVLRTKEEL
;
A
#
# COMPACT_ATOMS: atom_id res chain seq x y z
N MET A 1 -21.15 8.55 -24.98
CA MET A 1 -19.98 9.45 -25.02
C MET A 1 -20.43 10.83 -25.46
N LEU A 2 -19.88 11.90 -24.87
CA LEU A 2 -20.11 13.24 -25.41
C LEU A 2 -19.53 13.30 -26.83
N PRO A 3 -20.30 13.77 -27.84
CA PRO A 3 -19.78 13.88 -29.20
C PRO A 3 -18.46 14.67 -29.22
N PHE A 4 -17.51 14.24 -30.06
CA PHE A 4 -16.21 14.91 -30.31
C PHE A 4 -15.17 14.86 -29.18
N ILE A 5 -15.51 14.44 -27.95
CA ILE A 5 -14.53 14.42 -26.85
C ILE A 5 -13.37 13.46 -27.09
N ASN A 6 -13.58 12.40 -27.89
CA ASN A 6 -12.58 11.37 -28.17
C ASN A 6 -11.55 11.78 -29.24
N ILE A 7 -11.96 12.63 -30.19
CA ILE A 7 -11.18 13.00 -31.38
C ILE A 7 -9.74 13.45 -31.04
N PRO A 8 -9.50 14.37 -30.07
CA PRO A 8 -8.14 14.79 -29.76
C PRO A 8 -7.28 13.63 -29.21
N PHE A 9 -7.88 12.68 -28.50
CA PHE A 9 -7.17 11.52 -27.93
C PHE A 9 -6.85 10.47 -28.98
N GLU A 10 -7.76 10.22 -29.93
CA GLU A 10 -7.50 9.36 -31.09
C GLU A 10 -6.37 9.93 -31.96
N TYR A 11 -6.40 11.24 -32.22
CA TYR A 11 -5.33 11.92 -32.96
C TYR A 11 -3.98 11.80 -32.22
N ALA A 12 -3.93 12.12 -30.93
CA ALA A 12 -2.69 12.02 -30.15
C ALA A 12 -2.20 10.57 -30.02
N SER A 13 -3.10 9.60 -29.93
CA SER A 13 -2.79 8.16 -29.89
C SER A 13 -2.01 7.72 -31.13
N SER A 14 -2.40 8.21 -32.32
CA SER A 14 -1.72 7.90 -33.58
C SER A 14 -0.25 8.39 -33.65
N ILE A 15 0.10 9.39 -32.85
CA ILE A 15 1.45 10.00 -32.81
C ILE A 15 2.29 9.37 -31.69
N ILE A 16 1.69 9.14 -30.52
CA ILE A 16 2.39 8.77 -29.29
C ILE A 16 2.50 7.24 -29.14
N GLY A 17 1.63 6.46 -29.79
CA GLY A 17 1.58 5.01 -29.67
C GLY A 17 0.97 4.51 -28.34
N ALA A 18 0.41 5.40 -27.53
CA ALA A 18 -0.39 5.08 -26.34
C ALA A 18 -1.87 4.99 -26.71
N SER A 19 -2.67 4.22 -25.97
CA SER A 19 -4.10 4.10 -26.25
C SER A 19 -4.85 5.42 -25.97
N PRO A 20 -5.96 5.72 -26.66
CA PRO A 20 -6.76 6.92 -26.39
C PRO A 20 -7.19 7.02 -24.92
N ASP A 21 -7.49 5.88 -24.28
CA ASP A 21 -7.93 5.85 -22.89
C ASP A 21 -6.78 6.08 -21.90
N GLU A 22 -5.57 5.60 -22.20
CA GLU A 22 -4.38 5.96 -21.42
C GLU A 22 -4.11 7.48 -21.46
N LEU A 23 -4.27 8.09 -22.64
CA LEU A 23 -4.11 9.53 -22.80
C LEU A 23 -5.21 10.31 -22.06
N LYS A 24 -6.47 9.86 -22.10
CA LYS A 24 -7.55 10.43 -21.28
C LYS A 24 -7.25 10.34 -19.79
N LEU A 25 -6.64 9.24 -19.34
CA LEU A 25 -6.32 9.05 -17.93
C LEU A 25 -5.28 10.07 -17.47
N ILE A 26 -4.19 10.22 -18.22
CA ILE A 26 -3.17 11.25 -17.95
C ILE A 26 -3.80 12.65 -18.00
N PHE A 27 -4.64 12.92 -19.01
CA PHE A 27 -5.36 14.18 -19.13
C PHE A 27 -6.24 14.47 -17.91
N SER A 28 -6.95 13.47 -17.38
CA SER A 28 -7.78 13.63 -16.17
C SER A 28 -6.94 14.02 -14.95
N PHE A 29 -5.71 13.52 -14.82
CA PHE A 29 -4.81 13.91 -13.74
C PHE A 29 -4.33 15.35 -13.90
N ILE A 30 -3.98 15.77 -15.12
CA ILE A 30 -3.56 17.14 -15.40
C ILE A 30 -4.73 18.11 -15.22
N LEU A 31 -5.92 17.78 -15.74
CA LEU A 31 -7.15 18.57 -15.60
C LEU A 31 -7.57 18.72 -14.14
N SER A 32 -7.21 17.77 -13.27
CA SER A 32 -7.47 17.85 -11.84
C SER A 32 -6.78 19.04 -11.17
N TYR A 33 -5.66 19.55 -11.69
CA TYR A 33 -4.97 20.70 -11.10
C TYR A 33 -5.77 22.01 -11.18
N PRO A 34 -6.17 22.52 -12.36
CA PRO A 34 -7.01 23.71 -12.44
C PRO A 34 -8.35 23.52 -11.71
N LEU A 35 -8.95 22.32 -11.77
CA LEU A 35 -10.19 22.00 -11.04
C LEU A 35 -10.00 22.01 -9.51
N CYS A 36 -8.88 21.51 -8.98
CA CYS A 36 -8.53 21.68 -7.56
C CYS A 36 -8.32 23.15 -7.20
N GLY A 37 -7.79 23.94 -8.14
CA GLY A 37 -7.75 25.40 -8.03
C GLY A 37 -9.14 26.00 -7.83
N VAL A 38 -10.14 25.57 -8.61
CA VAL A 38 -11.54 26.01 -8.46
C VAL A 38 -12.14 25.51 -7.15
N LEU A 39 -11.99 24.21 -6.83
CA LEU A 39 -12.48 23.59 -5.59
C LEU A 39 -12.04 24.36 -4.34
N LYS A 40 -10.76 24.74 -4.28
CA LYS A 40 -10.18 25.52 -3.17
C LYS A 40 -10.71 26.96 -3.07
N ARG A 41 -11.40 27.47 -4.09
CA ARG A 41 -12.00 28.81 -4.12
C ARG A 41 -13.49 28.78 -3.78
N ILE A 42 -14.12 27.61 -3.76
CA ILE A 42 -15.49 27.46 -3.25
C ILE A 42 -15.49 27.83 -1.75
N PRO A 43 -16.44 28.65 -1.27
CA PRO A 43 -16.44 29.15 0.11
C PRO A 43 -16.36 28.04 1.16
N ASP A 44 -15.47 28.21 2.14
CA ASP A 44 -15.27 27.26 3.24
C ASP A 44 -16.54 27.10 4.12
N SER A 45 -17.41 28.11 4.14
CA SER A 45 -18.72 28.06 4.84
C SER A 45 -19.80 27.26 4.11
N LYS A 46 -19.55 26.81 2.88
CA LYS A 46 -20.52 26.07 2.04
C LYS A 46 -19.96 24.70 1.63
N PRO A 47 -19.75 23.76 2.57
CA PRO A 47 -19.20 22.43 2.28
C PRO A 47 -20.03 21.64 1.25
N ALA A 48 -21.36 21.82 1.26
CA ALA A 48 -22.24 21.21 0.26
C ALA A 48 -21.88 21.56 -1.19
N TYR A 49 -21.44 22.79 -1.46
CA TYR A 49 -21.06 23.21 -2.82
C TYR A 49 -19.74 22.58 -3.26
N LYS A 50 -18.80 22.40 -2.32
CA LYS A 50 -17.57 21.64 -2.57
C LYS A 50 -17.90 20.18 -2.91
N ASN A 51 -18.80 19.55 -2.14
CA ASN A 51 -19.26 18.18 -2.41
C ASN A 51 -19.92 18.04 -3.77
N LEU A 52 -20.86 18.93 -4.12
CA LEU A 52 -21.52 18.92 -5.43
C LEU A 52 -20.52 19.11 -6.57
N PHE A 53 -19.55 20.00 -6.41
CA PHE A 53 -18.47 20.17 -7.39
C PHE A 53 -17.64 18.90 -7.56
N ILE A 54 -17.25 18.26 -6.45
CA ILE A 54 -16.49 17.00 -6.46
C ILE A 54 -17.25 15.91 -7.21
N ILE A 55 -18.53 15.71 -6.86
CA ILE A 55 -19.41 14.71 -7.48
C ILE A 55 -19.57 15.02 -8.99
N GLY A 56 -19.81 16.28 -9.35
CA GLY A 56 -19.99 16.71 -10.74
C GLY A 56 -18.75 16.47 -11.60
N VAL A 57 -17.57 16.82 -11.10
CA VAL A 57 -16.29 16.57 -11.80
C VAL A 57 -16.05 15.07 -11.97
N SER A 58 -16.27 14.27 -10.92
CA SER A 58 -16.12 12.82 -11.02
C SER A 58 -17.12 12.16 -11.96
N ALA A 59 -18.36 12.64 -12.00
CA ALA A 59 -19.35 12.19 -12.98
C ALA A 59 -18.91 12.55 -14.40
N PHE A 60 -18.35 13.74 -14.61
CA PHE A 60 -17.75 14.13 -15.89
C PHE A 60 -16.57 13.23 -16.27
N TYR A 61 -15.67 12.89 -15.34
CA TYR A 61 -14.59 11.95 -15.61
C TYR A 61 -15.13 10.58 -16.02
N LEU A 62 -16.01 9.97 -15.21
CA LEU A 62 -16.51 8.63 -15.48
C LEU A 62 -17.35 8.57 -16.76
N VAL A 63 -18.35 9.45 -16.92
CA VAL A 63 -19.33 9.36 -18.01
C VAL A 63 -18.97 10.28 -19.17
N GLY A 64 -18.58 11.51 -18.88
CA GLY A 64 -18.25 12.50 -19.91
C GLY A 64 -17.01 12.13 -20.71
N LEU A 65 -15.89 11.88 -20.01
CA LEU A 65 -14.58 11.61 -20.61
C LEU A 65 -14.43 10.16 -21.06
N PHE A 66 -14.81 9.20 -20.22
CA PHE A 66 -14.60 7.77 -20.51
C PHE A 66 -15.86 6.98 -20.92
N SER A 67 -17.07 7.53 -20.74
CA SER A 67 -18.33 6.77 -20.96
C SER A 67 -18.47 5.48 -20.14
N LEU A 68 -17.85 5.43 -18.96
CA LEU A 68 -17.86 4.30 -18.03
C LEU A 68 -19.16 4.23 -17.22
N TRP A 69 -20.29 3.99 -17.88
CA TRP A 69 -21.58 3.78 -17.19
C TRP A 69 -21.55 2.55 -16.28
N ASP A 70 -20.96 1.45 -16.75
CA ASP A 70 -20.70 0.28 -15.91
C ASP A 70 -19.78 0.61 -14.74
N GLY A 71 -18.82 1.53 -14.95
CA GLY A 71 -17.96 2.02 -13.88
C GLY A 71 -18.72 2.79 -12.80
N VAL A 72 -19.66 3.66 -13.19
CA VAL A 72 -20.55 4.35 -12.25
C VAL A 72 -21.38 3.33 -11.47
N ARG A 73 -21.96 2.32 -12.14
CA ARG A 73 -22.70 1.23 -11.49
C ARG A 73 -21.82 0.51 -10.46
N THR A 74 -20.60 0.15 -10.84
CA THR A 74 -19.64 -0.54 -9.95
C THR A 74 -19.31 0.30 -8.72
N VAL A 75 -18.98 1.59 -8.90
CA VAL A 75 -18.70 2.48 -7.77
C VAL A 75 -19.93 2.61 -6.86
N ALA A 76 -21.12 2.76 -7.45
CA ALA A 76 -22.37 2.90 -6.70
C ALA A 76 -22.73 1.64 -5.90
N ILE A 77 -22.63 0.44 -6.50
CA ILE A 77 -22.90 -0.84 -5.81
C ILE A 77 -22.00 -0.96 -4.58
N SER A 78 -20.69 -0.76 -4.74
CA SER A 78 -19.74 -0.84 -3.62
C SER A 78 -20.06 0.21 -2.55
N ALA A 79 -20.24 1.48 -2.93
CA ALA A 79 -20.46 2.57 -1.99
C ALA A 79 -21.78 2.44 -1.23
N VAL A 80 -22.89 2.23 -1.93
CA VAL A 80 -24.23 2.10 -1.34
C VAL A 80 -24.31 0.84 -0.49
N GLY A 81 -23.78 -0.30 -0.97
CA GLY A 81 -23.74 -1.54 -0.21
C GLY A 81 -22.96 -1.40 1.10
N THR A 82 -21.76 -0.81 1.06
CA THR A 82 -20.98 -0.54 2.28
C THR A 82 -21.71 0.40 3.24
N TYR A 83 -22.30 1.48 2.75
CA TYR A 83 -23.05 2.42 3.60
C TYR A 83 -24.26 1.73 4.26
N ALA A 84 -25.02 0.95 3.49
CA ALA A 84 -26.16 0.19 3.99
C ALA A 84 -25.74 -0.87 5.03
N ILE A 85 -24.62 -1.57 4.83
CA ILE A 85 -24.06 -2.50 5.81
C ILE A 85 -23.70 -1.76 7.11
N ALA A 86 -23.00 -0.63 7.01
CA ALA A 86 -22.61 0.16 8.17
C ALA A 86 -23.82 0.73 8.93
N GLN A 87 -24.89 1.09 8.23
CA GLN A 87 -26.13 1.63 8.79
C GLN A 87 -26.99 0.55 9.48
N ASN A 88 -27.16 -0.60 8.83
CA ASN A 88 -28.15 -1.59 9.27
C ASN A 88 -27.56 -2.74 10.09
N ILE A 89 -26.25 -3.00 10.02
CA ILE A 89 -25.61 -4.08 10.76
C ILE A 89 -24.87 -3.53 11.98
N SER A 90 -25.24 -4.05 13.14
CA SER A 90 -24.57 -3.80 14.41
C SER A 90 -23.88 -5.07 14.90
N GLY A 91 -22.63 -4.96 15.33
CA GLY A 91 -21.86 -6.08 15.86
C GLY A 91 -20.40 -6.14 15.36
N PRO A 92 -19.56 -6.99 15.98
CA PRO A 92 -18.14 -7.07 15.69
C PRO A 92 -17.82 -7.62 14.29
N LEU A 93 -18.78 -8.31 13.65
CA LEU A 93 -18.63 -8.87 12.30
C LEU A 93 -18.95 -7.87 11.18
N MET A 94 -19.55 -6.71 11.47
CA MET A 94 -19.97 -5.75 10.43
C MET A 94 -18.82 -5.36 9.46
N PRO A 95 -17.61 -5.01 9.93
CA PRO A 95 -16.50 -4.68 9.03
C PRO A 95 -16.09 -5.84 8.13
N TRP A 96 -16.15 -7.07 8.64
CA TRP A 96 -15.83 -8.28 7.89
C TRP A 96 -16.87 -8.60 6.83
N ILE A 97 -18.16 -8.43 7.15
CA ILE A 97 -19.26 -8.58 6.18
C ILE A 97 -19.07 -7.60 5.03
N SER A 98 -18.80 -6.32 5.33
CA SER A 98 -18.52 -5.30 4.32
C SER A 98 -17.28 -5.63 3.49
N PHE A 99 -16.20 -6.07 4.15
CA PHE A 99 -14.97 -6.48 3.46
C PHE A 99 -15.22 -7.64 2.49
N VAL A 100 -15.93 -8.69 2.89
CA VAL A 100 -16.27 -9.82 2.02
C VAL A 100 -17.13 -9.35 0.85
N PHE A 101 -18.17 -8.53 1.09
CA PHE A 101 -19.00 -7.94 0.04
C PHE A 101 -18.15 -7.18 -1.00
N LEU A 102 -17.26 -6.31 -0.53
CA LEU A 102 -16.36 -5.51 -1.37
C LEU A 102 -15.38 -6.38 -2.18
N MET A 103 -14.78 -7.38 -1.54
CA MET A 103 -13.83 -8.29 -2.18
C MET A 103 -14.51 -9.20 -3.21
N VAL A 104 -15.72 -9.70 -2.94
CA VAL A 104 -16.51 -10.49 -3.89
C VAL A 104 -16.86 -9.63 -5.11
N HIS A 105 -17.35 -8.41 -4.90
CA HIS A 105 -17.67 -7.51 -6.01
C HIS A 105 -16.43 -7.13 -6.83
N LEU A 106 -15.30 -6.84 -6.19
CA LEU A 106 -14.04 -6.62 -6.91
C LEU A 106 -13.61 -7.87 -7.68
N SER A 107 -13.77 -9.05 -7.08
CA SER A 107 -13.35 -10.30 -7.70
C SER A 107 -14.12 -10.59 -8.99
N ILE A 108 -15.43 -10.38 -8.99
CA ILE A 108 -16.27 -10.55 -10.18
C ILE A 108 -15.75 -9.65 -11.32
N ASN A 109 -15.49 -8.38 -11.04
CA ASN A 109 -15.04 -7.44 -12.05
C ASN A 109 -13.61 -7.73 -12.53
N GLN A 110 -12.70 -8.16 -11.64
CA GLN A 110 -11.35 -8.59 -12.01
C GLN A 110 -11.37 -9.84 -12.91
N ILE A 111 -12.25 -10.82 -12.63
CA ILE A 111 -12.41 -12.01 -13.46
C ILE A 111 -12.96 -11.63 -14.83
N GLN A 112 -14.00 -10.79 -14.89
CA GLN A 112 -14.55 -10.29 -16.16
C GLN A 112 -13.48 -9.57 -16.99
N ARG A 113 -12.69 -8.69 -16.37
CA ARG A 113 -11.56 -8.02 -17.02
C ARG A 113 -10.54 -9.02 -17.54
N GLN A 114 -10.17 -10.02 -16.74
CA GLN A 114 -9.23 -11.05 -17.15
C GLN A 114 -9.74 -11.90 -18.32
N MET A 115 -11.06 -12.14 -18.39
CA MET A 115 -11.70 -12.81 -19.52
C MET A 115 -11.73 -11.96 -20.79
N LEU A 116 -11.86 -10.63 -20.67
CA LEU A 116 -11.79 -9.70 -21.80
C LEU A 116 -10.37 -9.65 -22.40
N GLY A 117 -9.34 -9.68 -21.55
CA GLY A 117 -7.94 -9.83 -21.99
C GLY A 117 -7.36 -8.66 -22.81
N ASP A 118 -8.03 -7.51 -22.84
CA ASP A 118 -7.60 -6.33 -23.60
C ASP A 118 -6.87 -5.31 -22.68
N PRO A 119 -5.54 -5.14 -22.83
CA PRO A 119 -4.78 -4.17 -22.03
C PRO A 119 -4.98 -2.72 -22.45
N GLY A 120 -5.56 -2.44 -23.62
CA GLY A 120 -5.72 -1.08 -24.17
C GLY A 120 -6.95 -0.33 -23.64
N VAL A 121 -7.90 -1.05 -23.03
CA VAL A 121 -9.13 -0.50 -22.46
C VAL A 121 -8.92 -0.16 -21.00
N ILE A 122 -9.08 1.11 -20.63
CA ILE A 122 -9.11 1.50 -19.21
C ILE A 122 -10.44 1.07 -18.63
N ASP A 123 -10.37 0.17 -17.64
CA ASP A 123 -11.53 -0.33 -16.92
C ASP A 123 -11.60 0.21 -15.49
N ILE A 124 -12.79 0.12 -14.88
CA ILE A 124 -13.04 0.69 -13.54
C ILE A 124 -12.32 -0.06 -12.41
N THR A 125 -11.77 -1.27 -12.63
CA THR A 125 -11.21 -2.11 -11.56
C THR A 125 -10.06 -1.43 -10.84
N GLY A 126 -9.23 -0.63 -11.51
CA GLY A 126 -8.18 0.17 -10.86
C GLY A 126 -8.74 1.17 -9.84
N ALA A 127 -9.80 1.89 -10.21
CA ALA A 127 -10.51 2.79 -9.29
C ALA A 127 -11.24 2.00 -8.18
N GLN A 128 -11.83 0.85 -8.54
CA GLN A 128 -12.52 -0.03 -7.59
C GLN A 128 -11.56 -0.58 -6.54
N MET A 129 -10.32 -0.93 -6.92
CA MET A 129 -9.27 -1.37 -5.99
C MET A 129 -9.01 -0.30 -4.92
N VAL A 130 -8.84 0.96 -5.32
CA VAL A 130 -8.69 2.10 -4.39
C VAL A 130 -9.94 2.27 -3.52
N LEU A 131 -11.12 2.11 -4.12
CA LEU A 131 -12.41 2.22 -3.43
C LEU A 131 -12.60 1.13 -2.35
N VAL A 132 -12.18 -0.11 -2.61
CA VAL A 132 -12.24 -1.20 -1.62
C VAL A 132 -11.45 -0.85 -0.37
N MET A 133 -10.25 -0.27 -0.52
CA MET A 133 -9.45 0.17 0.63
C MET A 133 -10.19 1.22 1.46
N LYS A 134 -10.74 2.24 0.80
CA LYS A 134 -11.51 3.32 1.42
C LYS A 134 -12.72 2.77 2.17
N LEU A 135 -13.57 2.00 1.49
CA LEU A 135 -14.84 1.52 2.02
C LEU A 135 -14.68 0.48 3.14
N SER A 136 -13.70 -0.42 3.02
CA SER A 136 -13.40 -1.37 4.10
C SER A 136 -12.84 -0.68 5.35
N ALA A 137 -11.96 0.32 5.17
CA ALA A 137 -11.47 1.16 6.26
C ALA A 137 -12.61 1.95 6.92
N PHE A 138 -13.54 2.51 6.12
CA PHE A 138 -14.72 3.20 6.63
C PHE A 138 -15.56 2.33 7.58
N CYS A 139 -15.83 1.07 7.24
CA CYS A 139 -16.57 0.17 8.13
C CYS A 139 -15.80 -0.13 9.43
N TRP A 140 -14.47 -0.28 9.38
CA TRP A 140 -13.67 -0.40 10.60
C TRP A 140 -13.73 0.85 11.46
N ASN A 141 -13.65 2.03 10.84
CA ASN A 141 -13.74 3.31 11.54
C ASN A 141 -15.11 3.48 12.23
N VAL A 142 -16.20 3.07 11.57
CA VAL A 142 -17.54 3.03 12.16
C VAL A 142 -17.62 2.02 13.32
N ALA A 143 -17.01 0.84 13.18
CA ALA A 143 -16.98 -0.14 14.25
C ALA A 143 -16.19 0.36 15.47
N ASP A 144 -15.03 0.99 15.25
CA ASP A 144 -14.22 1.58 16.32
C ASP A 144 -14.97 2.71 17.04
N GLY A 145 -15.78 3.49 16.32
CA GLY A 145 -16.63 4.52 16.91
C GLY A 145 -17.73 4.01 17.85
N ARG A 146 -17.97 2.69 17.88
CA ARG A 146 -18.92 2.02 18.79
C ARG A 146 -18.25 1.39 20.01
N VAL A 147 -16.91 1.44 20.09
CA VAL A 147 -16.11 0.84 21.15
C VAL A 147 -15.61 1.94 22.11
N PRO A 148 -15.52 1.69 23.43
CA PRO A 148 -14.95 2.65 24.37
C PRO A 148 -13.52 3.04 24.00
N GLU A 149 -13.18 4.33 24.14
CA GLU A 149 -11.86 4.85 23.77
C GLU A 149 -10.70 4.18 24.53
N SER A 150 -10.94 3.67 25.75
CA SER A 150 -9.95 2.94 26.55
C SER A 150 -9.46 1.64 25.89
N GLU A 151 -10.24 1.06 24.98
CA GLU A 151 -9.91 -0.18 24.27
C GLU A 151 -9.28 0.06 22.90
N LEU A 152 -9.18 1.32 22.46
CA LEU A 152 -8.70 1.71 21.14
C LEU A 152 -7.21 2.07 21.18
N SER A 153 -6.47 1.64 20.17
CA SER A 153 -5.15 2.20 19.87
C SER A 153 -5.25 3.66 19.41
N ASP A 154 -4.16 4.41 19.47
CA ASP A 154 -4.16 5.84 19.11
C ASP A 154 -4.63 6.09 17.68
N LEU A 155 -4.25 5.23 16.74
CA LEU A 155 -4.74 5.33 15.36
C LEU A 155 -6.26 5.10 15.28
N GLN A 156 -6.78 4.09 16.00
CA GLN A 156 -8.22 3.82 16.02
C GLN A 156 -8.99 4.98 16.65
N LYS A 157 -8.47 5.58 17.72
CA LYS A 157 -9.05 6.80 18.31
C LYS A 157 -9.09 7.95 17.30
N GLU A 158 -8.00 8.15 16.56
CA GLU A 158 -7.89 9.22 15.57
C GLU A 158 -8.87 9.04 14.39
N LYS A 159 -9.15 7.79 14.01
CA LYS A 159 -9.98 7.44 12.84
C LYS A 159 -11.40 6.99 13.18
N ALA A 160 -11.76 6.84 14.46
CA ALA A 160 -13.08 6.39 14.87
C ALA A 160 -14.20 7.32 14.39
N LEU A 161 -15.27 6.74 13.84
CA LEU A 161 -16.47 7.43 13.39
C LEU A 161 -17.64 7.14 14.34
N LYS A 162 -17.92 8.07 15.25
CA LYS A 162 -19.00 7.97 16.24
C LYS A 162 -20.40 8.09 15.62
N GLN A 163 -20.51 8.74 14.46
CA GLN A 163 -21.77 8.91 13.72
C GLN A 163 -21.53 8.66 12.23
N LEU A 164 -22.54 8.12 11.56
CA LEU A 164 -22.49 7.96 10.11
C LEU A 164 -22.57 9.32 9.42
N PRO A 165 -21.79 9.54 8.36
CA PRO A 165 -21.81 10.79 7.63
C PRO A 165 -23.08 10.93 6.81
N LYS A 166 -23.42 12.17 6.44
CA LYS A 166 -24.52 12.42 5.50
C LYS A 166 -24.21 11.75 4.15
N PRO A 167 -25.21 11.20 3.44
CA PRO A 167 -24.99 10.54 2.15
C PRO A 167 -24.24 11.39 1.12
N MET A 168 -24.47 12.71 1.10
CA MET A 168 -23.77 13.62 0.18
C MET A 168 -22.27 13.78 0.51
N ASP A 169 -21.91 13.87 1.79
CA ASP A 169 -20.50 13.93 2.22
C ASP A 169 -19.80 12.62 1.89
N PHE A 170 -20.48 11.49 2.14
CA PHE A 170 -19.99 10.15 1.81
C PHE A 170 -19.80 9.97 0.31
N ALA A 171 -20.76 10.37 -0.52
CA ALA A 171 -20.67 10.29 -1.97
C ALA A 171 -19.54 11.16 -2.53
N ALA A 172 -19.36 12.38 -2.02
CA ALA A 172 -18.26 13.25 -2.43
C ALA A 172 -16.89 12.70 -2.01
N TRP A 173 -16.78 12.10 -0.82
CA TRP A 173 -15.58 11.41 -0.41
C TRP A 173 -15.28 10.21 -1.33
N VAL A 174 -16.26 9.34 -1.59
CA VAL A 174 -16.12 8.21 -2.52
C VAL A 174 -15.62 8.69 -3.88
N LEU A 175 -16.28 9.72 -4.42
CA LEU A 175 -16.05 10.32 -5.73
C LEU A 175 -15.05 11.49 -5.67
N PHE A 176 -14.04 11.44 -4.80
CA PHE A 176 -13.04 12.52 -4.75
C PHE A 176 -12.17 12.52 -6.02
N PHE A 177 -12.51 13.37 -7.00
CA PHE A 177 -11.91 13.36 -8.34
C PHE A 177 -10.37 13.37 -8.40
N PRO A 178 -9.63 14.08 -7.51
CA PRO A 178 -8.17 14.11 -7.56
C PRO A 178 -7.53 12.73 -7.37
N SER A 179 -8.21 11.82 -6.67
CA SER A 179 -7.73 10.49 -6.33
C SER A 179 -8.63 9.37 -6.85
N LEU A 180 -9.53 9.66 -7.79
CA LEU A 180 -10.60 8.74 -8.21
C LEU A 180 -10.04 7.47 -8.88
N PHE A 181 -9.16 7.61 -9.87
CA PHE A 181 -8.66 6.48 -10.65
C PHE A 181 -7.40 5.84 -10.08
N GLY A 182 -6.43 6.64 -9.62
CA GLY A 182 -5.10 6.16 -9.21
C GLY A 182 -4.83 6.17 -7.70
N GLY A 183 -5.79 6.62 -6.88
CA GLY A 183 -5.51 6.99 -5.49
C GLY A 183 -4.75 8.32 -5.40
N PRO A 184 -4.23 8.70 -4.23
CA PRO A 184 -4.13 7.92 -2.99
C PRO A 184 -5.48 7.64 -2.30
N ALA A 185 -5.59 6.51 -1.60
CA ALA A 185 -6.70 6.23 -0.69
C ALA A 185 -6.50 6.96 0.65
N PHE A 186 -7.60 7.39 1.27
CA PHE A 186 -7.60 8.08 2.55
C PHE A 186 -8.90 7.87 3.30
N ASP A 187 -8.84 7.98 4.63
CA ASP A 187 -9.98 7.74 5.51
C ASP A 187 -11.02 8.87 5.42
N PHE A 188 -12.28 8.52 5.64
CA PHE A 188 -13.37 9.50 5.67
C PHE A 188 -13.17 10.59 6.74
N VAL A 189 -12.54 10.25 7.87
CA VAL A 189 -12.21 11.25 8.91
C VAL A 189 -11.28 12.36 8.39
N ASP A 190 -10.31 12.02 7.54
CA ASP A 190 -9.44 13.03 6.91
C ASP A 190 -10.24 13.91 5.93
N TYR A 191 -11.23 13.35 5.25
CA TYR A 191 -12.17 14.12 4.43
C TYR A 191 -12.98 15.11 5.26
N THR A 192 -13.55 14.67 6.39
CA THR A 192 -14.30 15.54 7.31
C THR A 192 -13.44 16.69 7.81
N LYS A 193 -12.24 16.39 8.30
CA LYS A 193 -11.32 17.43 8.79
C LYS A 193 -10.89 18.42 7.69
N TRP A 194 -10.81 17.95 6.44
CA TRP A 194 -10.51 18.79 5.28
C TRP A 194 -11.69 19.68 4.87
N ILE A 195 -12.88 19.11 4.72
CA ILE A 195 -14.06 19.84 4.23
C ILE A 195 -14.49 20.91 5.24
N GLU A 196 -14.37 20.62 6.53
CA GLU A 196 -14.61 21.56 7.65
C GLU A 196 -13.43 22.51 7.91
N CYS A 197 -12.30 22.27 7.23
CA CYS A 197 -11.05 23.03 7.36
C CYS A 197 -10.45 23.01 8.78
N THR A 198 -10.80 22.03 9.62
CA THR A 198 -10.25 21.86 10.98
C THR A 198 -8.84 21.26 10.97
N MET A 199 -8.47 20.52 9.90
CA MET A 199 -7.10 20.00 9.77
C MET A 199 -6.02 21.09 9.63
N PHE A 200 -6.41 22.33 9.31
CA PHE A 200 -5.49 23.46 9.11
C PHE A 200 -5.31 24.32 10.37
N ASP A 201 -6.02 23.99 11.45
CA ASP A 201 -5.86 24.67 12.72
C ASP A 201 -4.50 24.32 13.33
N LEU A 202 -3.89 25.29 14.01
CA LEU A 202 -2.61 25.07 14.68
C LEU A 202 -2.83 24.18 15.91
N PRO A 203 -1.93 23.22 16.19
CA PRO A 203 -1.97 22.48 17.44
C PRO A 203 -1.92 23.43 18.65
N PRO A 204 -2.59 23.09 19.77
CA PRO A 204 -2.50 23.87 21.00
C PRO A 204 -1.03 24.09 21.42
N GLY A 205 -0.67 25.33 21.74
CA GLY A 205 0.68 25.71 22.16
C GLY A 205 1.66 26.08 21.04
N VAL A 206 1.26 26.01 19.76
CA VAL A 206 2.07 26.54 18.65
C VAL A 206 1.81 28.03 18.46
N ASP A 207 2.89 28.82 18.39
CA ASP A 207 2.83 30.26 18.15
C ASP A 207 2.00 30.59 16.89
N PRO A 208 0.96 31.45 16.99
CA PRO A 208 0.18 31.93 15.85
C PRO A 208 1.01 32.50 14.69
N SER A 209 2.21 33.03 14.96
CA SER A 209 3.15 33.52 13.94
C SER A 209 3.62 32.41 12.98
N LYS A 210 3.61 31.14 13.42
CA LYS A 210 3.97 29.96 12.63
C LYS A 210 2.81 29.44 11.78
N LYS A 211 1.66 30.13 11.75
CA LYS A 211 0.54 29.75 10.90
C LYS A 211 0.95 29.81 9.43
N PRO A 212 0.68 28.77 8.64
CA PRO A 212 1.01 28.79 7.23
C PRO A 212 0.36 29.96 6.50
N PRO A 213 1.06 30.60 5.56
CA PRO A 213 0.50 31.72 4.82
C PRO A 213 -0.71 31.25 4.01
N THR A 214 -1.84 31.94 4.18
CA THR A 214 -3.04 31.77 3.37
C THR A 214 -3.14 32.91 2.35
N ARG A 215 -4.18 32.89 1.49
CA ARG A 215 -4.43 33.98 0.54
C ARG A 215 -5.91 34.33 0.57
N LYS A 216 -6.21 35.61 0.83
CA LYS A 216 -7.56 36.12 1.11
C LYS A 216 -8.14 35.45 2.37
N LYS A 217 -9.47 35.42 2.52
CA LYS A 217 -10.19 34.85 3.67
C LYS A 217 -10.21 33.30 3.74
N ARG A 218 -9.24 32.61 3.13
CA ARG A 218 -9.24 31.13 3.05
C ARG A 218 -8.46 30.50 4.20
N LYS A 219 -8.92 29.35 4.69
CA LYS A 219 -8.20 28.57 5.72
C LYS A 219 -7.10 27.68 5.16
N ILE A 220 -7.27 27.16 3.94
CA ILE A 220 -6.31 26.23 3.32
C ILE A 220 -4.97 26.96 3.00
N PRO A 221 -3.82 26.47 3.51
CA PRO A 221 -2.49 27.04 3.25
C PRO A 221 -2.11 27.13 1.77
N ARG A 222 -1.13 27.97 1.41
CA ARG A 222 -0.58 28.01 0.05
C ARG A 222 0.05 26.66 -0.33
N SER A 223 -0.56 26.00 -1.33
CA SER A 223 -0.17 24.66 -1.80
C SER A 223 0.18 24.59 -3.29
N GLY A 224 0.18 25.74 -3.99
CA GLY A 224 0.45 25.79 -5.42
C GLY A 224 1.85 25.31 -5.78
N THR A 225 2.88 25.87 -5.14
CA THR A 225 4.28 25.49 -5.38
C THR A 225 4.56 24.00 -5.13
N PRO A 226 4.23 23.40 -3.96
CA PRO A 226 4.46 21.97 -3.75
C PRO A 226 3.66 21.09 -4.71
N ALA A 227 2.43 21.48 -5.07
CA ALA A 227 1.65 20.77 -6.09
C ALA A 227 2.33 20.81 -7.47
N MET A 228 2.87 21.96 -7.89
CA MET A 228 3.57 22.08 -9.18
C MET A 228 4.88 21.29 -9.21
N TRP A 229 5.59 21.18 -8.08
CA TRP A 229 6.75 20.30 -7.98
C TRP A 229 6.38 18.83 -8.18
N LYS A 230 5.29 18.37 -7.55
CA LYS A 230 4.75 17.02 -7.78
C LYS A 230 4.26 16.81 -9.22
N ALA A 231 3.70 17.85 -9.85
CA ALA A 231 3.33 17.80 -11.26
C ALA A 231 4.56 17.62 -12.17
N ALA A 232 5.63 18.39 -11.92
CA ALA A 232 6.89 18.29 -12.65
C ALA A 232 7.58 16.94 -12.43
N GLU A 233 7.60 16.44 -11.19
CA GLU A 233 8.07 15.10 -10.86
C GLU A 233 7.28 14.02 -11.63
N GLY A 234 5.95 14.12 -11.61
CA GLY A 234 5.08 13.19 -12.31
C GLY A 234 5.32 13.19 -13.83
N GLY A 235 5.42 14.39 -14.43
CA GLY A 235 5.74 14.55 -15.85
C GLY A 235 7.11 13.97 -16.22
N PHE A 236 8.14 14.18 -15.38
CA PHE A 236 9.46 13.61 -15.57
C PHE A 236 9.45 12.08 -15.58
N TRP A 237 8.76 11.44 -14.62
CA TRP A 237 8.67 9.98 -14.56
C TRP A 237 7.86 9.38 -15.72
N ILE A 238 6.76 10.01 -16.13
CA ILE A 238 5.99 9.57 -17.32
C ILE A 238 6.85 9.70 -18.58
N PHE A 239 7.55 10.82 -18.75
CA PHE A 239 8.45 11.00 -19.89
C PHE A 239 9.51 9.88 -19.93
N LEU A 240 10.18 9.63 -18.80
CA LEU A 240 11.19 8.58 -18.72
C LEU A 240 10.60 7.18 -18.97
N PHE A 241 9.38 6.91 -18.48
CA PHE A 241 8.65 5.67 -18.78
C PHE A 241 8.44 5.50 -20.29
N LEU A 242 7.92 6.53 -20.98
CA LEU A 242 7.67 6.48 -22.42
C LEU A 242 8.96 6.28 -23.22
N GLN A 243 10.07 6.87 -22.78
CA GLN A 243 11.36 6.67 -23.44
C GLN A 243 11.90 5.23 -23.26
N LEU A 244 11.75 4.65 -22.07
CA LEU A 244 12.32 3.34 -21.76
C LEU A 244 11.42 2.17 -22.17
N SER A 245 10.10 2.33 -22.13
CA SER A 245 9.14 1.25 -22.40
C SER A 245 9.28 0.69 -23.82
N GLY A 246 9.65 1.52 -24.80
CA GLY A 246 9.93 1.08 -26.17
C GLY A 246 11.13 0.13 -26.31
N TYR A 247 12.02 0.05 -25.31
CA TYR A 247 13.20 -0.82 -25.35
C TYR A 247 13.08 -2.10 -24.50
N VAL A 248 12.17 -2.10 -23.51
CA VAL A 248 12.03 -3.18 -22.51
C VAL A 248 10.59 -3.64 -22.35
N GLY A 249 9.90 -3.86 -23.48
CA GLY A 249 8.60 -4.53 -23.53
C GLY A 249 8.67 -5.97 -23.01
N THR A 250 7.54 -6.51 -22.56
CA THR A 250 7.45 -7.89 -22.04
C THR A 250 7.74 -8.94 -23.12
N ASP A 251 7.42 -8.64 -24.37
CA ASP A 251 7.69 -9.43 -25.57
C ASP A 251 9.19 -9.69 -25.80
N VAL A 252 10.05 -8.73 -25.42
CA VAL A 252 11.50 -8.89 -25.49
C VAL A 252 11.94 -10.13 -24.72
N PHE A 253 11.33 -10.42 -23.57
CA PHE A 253 11.76 -11.49 -22.67
C PHE A 253 11.30 -12.88 -23.11
N THR A 254 10.26 -12.97 -23.94
CA THR A 254 9.75 -14.22 -24.52
C THR A 254 10.29 -14.45 -25.94
N GLY A 255 10.78 -13.43 -26.64
CA GLY A 255 11.38 -13.58 -27.97
C GLY A 255 12.77 -14.21 -27.99
N ASP A 256 13.14 -14.85 -29.11
CA ASP A 256 14.42 -15.57 -29.27
C ASP A 256 15.65 -14.66 -29.22
N LYS A 257 15.49 -13.38 -29.59
CA LYS A 257 16.58 -12.39 -29.52
C LYS A 257 17.14 -12.27 -28.11
N PHE A 258 16.34 -12.43 -27.06
CA PHE A 258 16.82 -12.41 -25.68
C PHE A 258 17.80 -13.55 -25.38
N LEU A 259 17.67 -14.68 -26.06
CA LEU A 259 18.57 -15.82 -25.92
C LEU A 259 19.96 -15.53 -26.52
N THR A 260 20.08 -14.59 -27.44
CA THR A 260 21.39 -14.18 -27.96
C THR A 260 22.21 -13.38 -26.94
N PHE A 261 21.57 -12.85 -25.89
CA PHE A 261 22.24 -12.07 -24.86
C PHE A 261 22.95 -12.99 -23.86
N GLY A 262 24.15 -12.60 -23.44
CA GLY A 262 24.84 -13.25 -22.32
C GLY A 262 24.09 -13.08 -21.00
N PHE A 263 24.39 -13.94 -20.02
CA PHE A 263 23.67 -14.01 -18.75
C PHE A 263 23.51 -12.66 -18.03
N PHE A 264 24.60 -11.91 -17.84
CA PHE A 264 24.57 -10.62 -17.15
C PHE A 264 23.70 -9.59 -17.88
N LYS A 265 23.70 -9.60 -19.22
CA LYS A 265 22.84 -8.72 -20.02
C LYS A 265 21.37 -9.09 -19.85
N ARG A 266 21.02 -10.38 -19.82
CA ARG A 266 19.64 -10.82 -19.56
C ARG A 266 19.15 -10.39 -18.17
N VAL A 267 19.99 -10.56 -17.14
CA VAL A 267 19.69 -10.13 -15.77
C VAL A 267 19.53 -8.61 -15.69
N TRP A 268 20.40 -7.85 -16.36
CA TRP A 268 20.29 -6.39 -16.44
C TRP A 268 18.99 -5.93 -17.13
N PHE A 269 18.63 -6.56 -18.25
CA PHE A 269 17.35 -6.27 -18.92
C PHE A 269 16.15 -6.59 -18.03
N LEU A 270 16.20 -7.66 -17.24
CA LEU A 270 15.13 -7.98 -16.29
C LEU A 270 15.02 -6.94 -15.17
N TYR A 271 16.14 -6.41 -14.69
CA TYR A 271 16.14 -5.24 -13.80
C TYR A 271 15.49 -4.02 -14.48
N LEU A 272 15.86 -3.73 -15.72
CA LEU A 272 15.29 -2.61 -16.48
C LEU A 272 13.79 -2.75 -16.74
N LEU A 273 13.26 -3.96 -16.97
CA LEU A 273 11.82 -4.22 -17.04
C LEU A 273 11.13 -3.79 -15.75
N GLY A 274 11.66 -4.23 -14.60
CA GLY A 274 11.16 -3.86 -13.29
C GLY A 274 11.19 -2.35 -13.07
N PHE A 275 12.34 -1.72 -13.29
CA PHE A 275 12.54 -0.28 -13.14
C PHE A 275 11.57 0.51 -14.02
N THR A 276 11.55 0.24 -15.32
CA THR A 276 10.69 0.92 -16.30
C THR A 276 9.22 0.76 -15.94
N SER A 277 8.80 -0.44 -15.54
CA SER A 277 7.42 -0.70 -15.13
C SER A 277 6.99 0.09 -13.90
N ARG A 278 7.92 0.48 -13.01
CA ARG A 278 7.61 1.33 -11.84
C ARG A 278 7.43 2.80 -12.21
N LEU A 279 8.14 3.29 -13.22
CA LEU A 279 8.14 4.71 -13.59
C LEU A 279 6.74 5.25 -13.90
N LYS A 280 5.88 4.47 -14.57
CA LYS A 280 4.48 4.87 -14.82
C LYS A 280 3.70 5.10 -13.52
N TYR A 281 3.95 4.28 -12.48
CA TYR A 281 3.31 4.44 -11.18
C TYR A 281 3.87 5.63 -10.42
N TYR A 282 5.19 5.88 -10.47
CA TYR A 282 5.80 7.10 -9.92
C TYR A 282 5.19 8.34 -10.54
N GLY A 283 5.05 8.34 -11.87
CA GLY A 283 4.41 9.40 -12.63
C GLY A 283 2.98 9.67 -12.20
N VAL A 284 2.12 8.65 -12.30
CA VAL A 284 0.68 8.77 -11.99
C VAL A 284 0.46 9.14 -10.53
N TRP A 285 1.14 8.49 -9.58
CA TRP A 285 0.95 8.79 -8.15
C TRP A 285 1.50 10.16 -7.76
N ALA A 286 2.59 10.65 -8.37
CA ALA A 286 3.04 12.02 -8.15
C ALA A 286 2.01 13.04 -8.68
N LEU A 287 1.43 12.78 -9.86
CA LEU A 287 0.39 13.65 -10.43
C LEU A 287 -0.86 13.73 -9.54
N THR A 288 -1.38 12.59 -9.07
CA THR A 288 -2.57 12.58 -8.20
C THR A 288 -2.28 13.12 -6.80
N GLU A 289 -1.11 12.83 -6.24
CA GLU A 289 -0.66 13.43 -4.97
C GLU A 289 -0.58 14.96 -5.10
N GLY A 290 0.01 15.49 -6.18
CA GLY A 290 0.07 16.93 -6.41
C GLY A 290 -1.32 17.58 -6.55
N ALA A 291 -2.29 16.91 -7.17
CA ALA A 291 -3.68 17.39 -7.21
C ALA A 291 -4.33 17.39 -5.82
N CYS A 292 -4.09 16.38 -5.00
CA CYS A 292 -4.52 16.32 -3.59
C CYS A 292 -3.84 17.39 -2.70
N ILE A 293 -2.57 17.70 -2.95
CA ILE A 293 -1.87 18.83 -2.31
C ILE A 293 -2.53 20.15 -2.71
N LEU A 294 -2.85 20.31 -4.00
CA LEU A 294 -3.46 21.54 -4.49
C LEU A 294 -4.86 21.77 -3.90
N SER A 295 -5.67 20.72 -3.72
CA SER A 295 -6.96 20.80 -3.02
C SER A 295 -6.83 21.10 -1.53
N GLY A 296 -5.66 20.85 -0.94
CA GLY A 296 -5.35 21.06 0.47
C GLY A 296 -5.38 19.79 1.32
N LEU A 297 -5.88 18.67 0.78
CA LEU A 297 -6.04 17.41 1.50
C LEU A 297 -4.70 16.73 1.84
N GLY A 298 -3.63 17.04 1.09
CA GLY A 298 -2.27 16.55 1.39
C GLY A 298 -1.59 17.16 2.62
N TYR A 299 -2.21 18.14 3.29
CA TYR A 299 -1.61 18.84 4.43
C TYR A 299 -1.36 17.91 5.63
N ASN A 300 -0.14 17.92 6.15
CA ASN A 300 0.29 17.09 7.28
C ASN A 300 0.94 17.90 8.40
N GLY A 301 0.39 19.09 8.69
CA GLY A 301 0.85 19.94 9.78
C GLY A 301 2.06 20.82 9.44
N VAL A 302 2.59 21.46 10.48
CA VAL A 302 3.75 22.37 10.41
C VAL A 302 4.84 21.84 11.32
N ASP A 303 6.05 21.78 10.80
CA ASP A 303 7.22 21.47 11.62
C ASP A 303 7.47 22.60 12.63
N GLN A 304 7.53 22.26 13.91
CA GLN A 304 7.62 23.25 14.99
C GLN A 304 8.96 24.00 14.99
N ALA A 305 10.05 23.36 14.55
CA ALA A 305 11.39 23.92 14.55
C ALA A 305 11.63 24.86 13.36
N THR A 306 11.18 24.48 12.17
CA THR A 306 11.46 25.17 10.90
C THR A 306 10.29 25.99 10.38
N GLY A 307 9.07 25.80 10.90
CA GLY A 307 7.86 26.42 10.40
C GLY A 307 7.43 25.93 9.01
N LYS A 308 8.07 24.89 8.46
CA LYS A 308 7.76 24.36 7.14
C LYS A 308 6.50 23.50 7.18
N VAL A 309 5.62 23.72 6.21
CA VAL A 309 4.42 22.91 6.01
C VAL A 309 4.79 21.57 5.38
N SER A 310 4.30 20.48 5.95
CA SER A 310 4.39 19.18 5.32
C SER A 310 3.16 18.89 4.45
N TRP A 311 3.40 18.32 3.27
CA TRP A 311 2.38 17.98 2.26
C TRP A 311 2.30 16.49 1.95
N ASN A 312 2.87 15.64 2.82
CA ASN A 312 3.01 14.21 2.60
C ASN A 312 1.92 13.34 3.26
N LYS A 313 0.77 13.92 3.68
CA LYS A 313 -0.30 13.15 4.34
C LYS A 313 -0.79 12.00 3.47
N LEU A 314 -0.84 12.23 2.16
CA LEU A 314 -1.33 11.28 1.16
C LEU A 314 -0.22 10.75 0.25
N GLU A 315 1.05 10.87 0.65
CA GLU A 315 2.19 10.32 -0.10
C GLU A 315 1.99 8.82 -0.34
N ASN A 316 1.92 8.41 -1.60
CA ASN A 316 1.69 7.00 -1.95
C ASN A 316 2.96 6.26 -2.35
N VAL A 317 4.00 6.99 -2.74
CA VAL A 317 5.27 6.41 -3.17
C VAL A 317 6.41 7.40 -2.94
N ASN A 318 7.56 6.86 -2.55
CA ASN A 318 8.82 7.59 -2.51
C ASN A 318 9.79 6.90 -3.49
N PRO A 319 9.92 7.39 -4.75
CA PRO A 319 10.75 6.75 -5.78
C PRO A 319 12.19 6.53 -5.34
N TRP A 320 12.81 7.55 -4.72
CA TRP A 320 14.18 7.44 -4.21
C TRP A 320 14.30 6.41 -3.09
N GLY A 321 13.33 6.38 -2.18
CA GLY A 321 13.26 5.37 -1.13
C GLY A 321 13.15 3.94 -1.67
N VAL A 322 12.48 3.74 -2.81
CA VAL A 322 12.38 2.45 -3.49
C VAL A 322 13.70 2.10 -4.19
N GLU A 323 14.20 2.98 -5.05
CA GLU A 323 15.37 2.69 -5.90
C GLU A 323 16.69 2.62 -5.11
N THR A 324 16.75 3.22 -3.91
CA THR A 324 17.91 3.13 -3.01
C THR A 324 17.74 2.11 -1.89
N ALA A 325 16.63 1.37 -1.85
CA ALA A 325 16.35 0.40 -0.81
C ALA A 325 17.40 -0.73 -0.77
N GLN A 326 17.88 -1.03 0.43
CA GLN A 326 18.89 -2.06 0.72
C GLN A 326 18.28 -3.35 1.29
N ASN A 327 16.96 -3.43 1.40
CA ASN A 327 16.23 -4.63 1.80
C ASN A 327 14.75 -4.50 1.39
N SER A 328 14.05 -5.64 1.37
CA SER A 328 12.63 -5.70 0.98
C SER A 328 11.70 -4.88 1.86
N ARG A 329 11.99 -4.75 3.17
CA ARG A 329 11.21 -3.89 4.07
C ARG A 329 11.30 -2.41 3.67
N ALA A 330 12.50 -1.90 3.43
CA ALA A 330 12.69 -0.51 2.97
C ALA A 330 12.07 -0.29 1.60
N TYR A 331 12.20 -1.27 0.70
CA TYR A 331 11.63 -1.19 -0.65
C TYR A 331 10.10 -1.11 -0.60
N LEU A 332 9.46 -2.08 0.05
CA LEU A 332 8.00 -2.16 0.16
C LEU A 332 7.42 -1.04 1.04
N GLY A 333 8.18 -0.51 1.99
CA GLY A 333 7.77 0.60 2.84
C GLY A 333 7.71 1.95 2.11
N ASN A 334 8.38 2.06 0.96
CA ASN A 334 8.34 3.25 0.09
C ASN A 334 7.49 3.05 -1.17
N TRP A 335 6.95 1.85 -1.40
CA TRP A 335 6.12 1.51 -2.54
C TRP A 335 4.66 1.31 -2.13
N ASN A 336 3.73 2.02 -2.77
CA ASN A 336 2.29 1.88 -2.51
C ASN A 336 1.94 1.99 -1.00
N MET A 337 2.40 3.07 -0.40
CA MET A 337 2.41 3.30 1.05
C MET A 337 1.00 3.24 1.66
N ASN A 338 -0.02 3.79 0.99
CA ASN A 338 -1.39 3.77 1.51
C ASN A 338 -1.98 2.36 1.48
N THR A 339 -1.67 1.54 0.48
CA THR A 339 -2.08 0.13 0.46
C THR A 339 -1.39 -0.66 1.57
N ASN A 340 -0.10 -0.40 1.83
CA ASN A 340 0.60 -1.01 2.97
C ASN A 340 -0.04 -0.62 4.31
N ASN A 341 -0.38 0.65 4.49
CA ASN A 341 -1.08 1.14 5.67
C ASN A 341 -2.46 0.48 5.82
N TRP A 342 -3.19 0.33 4.72
CA TRP A 342 -4.49 -0.35 4.71
C TRP A 342 -4.38 -1.81 5.14
N LEU A 343 -3.52 -2.59 4.47
CA LEU A 343 -3.26 -3.99 4.77
C LEU A 343 -2.82 -4.18 6.23
N ARG A 344 -1.97 -3.30 6.75
CA ARG A 344 -1.52 -3.34 8.15
C ARG A 344 -2.67 -3.06 9.12
N ASN A 345 -3.33 -1.92 8.98
CA ASN A 345 -4.21 -1.36 10.02
C ASN A 345 -5.63 -1.94 9.98
N TYR A 346 -6.08 -2.39 8.81
CA TYR A 346 -7.45 -2.85 8.59
C TYR A 346 -7.56 -4.35 8.29
N ILE A 347 -6.45 -5.05 8.02
CA ILE A 347 -6.41 -6.51 7.83
C ILE A 347 -5.55 -7.16 8.91
N TYR A 348 -4.23 -7.01 8.84
CA TYR A 348 -3.25 -7.70 9.68
C TYR A 348 -3.48 -7.53 11.18
N LEU A 349 -3.65 -6.30 11.64
CA LEU A 349 -3.92 -6.04 13.05
C LEU A 349 -5.34 -6.45 13.46
N ARG A 350 -6.29 -6.49 12.53
CA ARG A 350 -7.71 -6.80 12.80
C ARG A 350 -8.01 -8.28 12.88
N VAL A 351 -7.29 -9.11 12.12
CA VAL A 351 -7.37 -10.58 12.23
C VAL A 351 -6.62 -11.12 13.44
N THR A 352 -5.82 -10.27 14.11
CA THR A 352 -5.09 -10.66 15.32
C THR A 352 -6.01 -10.50 16.54
N PRO A 353 -6.23 -11.56 17.34
CA PRO A 353 -7.03 -11.45 18.55
C PRO A 353 -6.47 -10.41 19.53
N LYS A 354 -7.36 -9.68 20.23
CA LYS A 354 -6.96 -8.71 21.26
C LYS A 354 -6.02 -9.38 22.28
N GLY A 355 -4.92 -8.69 22.61
CA GLY A 355 -3.90 -9.17 23.55
C GLY A 355 -2.90 -10.18 22.99
N LYS A 356 -3.09 -10.70 21.76
CA LYS A 356 -2.11 -11.57 21.10
C LYS A 356 -1.21 -10.76 20.16
N LYS A 357 0.01 -11.26 19.94
CA LYS A 357 0.89 -10.73 18.88
C LYS A 357 0.43 -11.31 17.53
N PRO A 358 0.44 -10.50 16.46
CA PRO A 358 0.19 -11.02 15.13
C PRO A 358 1.21 -12.10 14.77
N GLY A 359 0.72 -13.19 14.19
CA GLY A 359 1.54 -14.33 13.77
C GLY A 359 1.32 -14.72 12.32
N PHE A 360 1.61 -15.98 12.00
CA PHE A 360 1.56 -16.51 10.63
C PHE A 360 0.17 -16.41 10.00
N ARG A 361 -0.89 -16.72 10.77
CA ARG A 361 -2.29 -16.60 10.31
C ARG A 361 -2.64 -15.19 9.86
N ALA A 362 -2.23 -14.17 10.64
CA ALA A 362 -2.48 -12.78 10.31
C ALA A 362 -1.78 -12.35 9.01
N SER A 363 -0.62 -12.93 8.78
CA SER A 363 0.22 -12.64 7.63
C SER A 363 -0.28 -13.29 6.36
N MET A 364 -0.70 -14.56 6.47
CA MET A 364 -1.35 -15.28 5.38
C MET A 364 -2.64 -14.57 4.96
N ALA A 365 -3.47 -14.16 5.92
CA ALA A 365 -4.69 -13.39 5.63
C ALA A 365 -4.37 -12.09 4.87
N THR A 366 -3.28 -11.40 5.24
CA THR A 366 -2.87 -10.17 4.58
C THR A 366 -2.32 -10.41 3.17
N PHE A 367 -1.49 -11.45 2.98
CA PHE A 367 -1.01 -11.85 1.66
C PHE A 367 -2.14 -12.25 0.72
N VAL A 368 -3.05 -13.12 1.18
CA VAL A 368 -4.21 -13.56 0.40
C VAL A 368 -5.07 -12.36 0.04
N THR A 369 -5.34 -11.47 0.99
CA THR A 369 -6.06 -10.21 0.73
C THR A 369 -5.37 -9.39 -0.36
N SER A 370 -4.04 -9.20 -0.25
CA SER A 370 -3.29 -8.43 -1.24
C SER A 370 -3.31 -9.08 -2.62
N ALA A 371 -3.16 -10.40 -2.73
CA ALA A 371 -3.22 -11.11 -4.01
C ALA A 371 -4.59 -10.98 -4.67
N PHE A 372 -5.67 -11.29 -3.95
CA PHE A 372 -7.04 -11.17 -4.46
C PHE A 372 -7.42 -9.73 -4.82
N TRP A 373 -6.89 -8.75 -4.08
CA TRP A 373 -7.11 -7.34 -4.39
C TRP A 373 -6.51 -6.95 -5.75
N HIS A 374 -5.37 -7.53 -6.13
CA HIS A 374 -4.76 -7.30 -7.44
C HIS A 374 -5.44 -8.08 -8.58
N GLY A 375 -5.97 -9.27 -8.31
CA GLY A 375 -6.73 -10.08 -9.27
C GLY A 375 -6.31 -11.55 -9.30
N PHE A 376 -6.70 -12.26 -10.36
CA PHE A 376 -6.58 -13.73 -10.46
C PHE A 376 -5.52 -14.21 -11.46
N TYR A 377 -4.71 -13.30 -11.99
CA TYR A 377 -3.58 -13.67 -12.83
C TYR A 377 -2.53 -14.46 -12.04
N PRO A 378 -2.10 -15.64 -12.50
CA PRO A 378 -1.12 -16.47 -11.79
C PRO A 378 0.19 -15.75 -11.45
N GLY A 379 0.62 -14.80 -12.28
CA GLY A 379 1.81 -13.99 -12.07
C GLY A 379 1.81 -13.22 -10.75
N TYR A 380 0.65 -12.73 -10.30
CA TYR A 380 0.53 -12.07 -9.00
C TYR A 380 0.90 -13.01 -7.85
N TYR A 381 0.37 -14.24 -7.87
CA TYR A 381 0.62 -15.23 -6.84
C TYR A 381 2.08 -15.69 -6.81
N LEU A 382 2.70 -15.90 -7.97
CA LEU A 382 4.13 -16.19 -8.07
C LEU A 382 4.98 -15.10 -7.38
N THR A 383 4.67 -13.83 -7.66
CA THR A 383 5.36 -12.69 -7.05
C THR A 383 5.16 -12.63 -5.54
N PHE A 384 3.92 -12.74 -5.05
CA PHE A 384 3.64 -12.62 -3.61
C PHE A 384 4.24 -13.77 -2.80
N VAL A 385 4.17 -15.00 -3.31
CA VAL A 385 4.79 -16.17 -2.67
C VAL A 385 6.31 -15.97 -2.58
N ALA A 386 6.98 -15.61 -3.69
CA ALA A 386 8.42 -15.37 -3.68
C ALA A 386 8.82 -14.20 -2.76
N ALA A 387 8.06 -13.11 -2.76
CA ALA A 387 8.28 -11.96 -1.90
C ALA A 387 8.17 -12.29 -0.40
N SER A 388 7.34 -13.28 -0.02
CA SER A 388 7.22 -13.74 1.36
C SER A 388 8.51 -14.37 1.89
N PHE A 389 9.17 -15.20 1.07
CA PHE A 389 10.46 -15.80 1.42
C PHE A 389 11.57 -14.75 1.49
N ILE A 390 11.59 -13.80 0.55
CA ILE A 390 12.57 -12.70 0.55
C ILE A 390 12.49 -11.89 1.84
N GLN A 391 11.29 -11.63 2.37
CA GLN A 391 11.14 -10.89 3.62
C GLN A 391 11.71 -11.65 4.83
N THR A 392 11.47 -12.96 4.91
CA THR A 392 12.08 -13.83 5.92
C THR A 392 13.62 -13.76 5.84
N ILE A 393 14.17 -13.91 4.64
CA ILE A 393 15.62 -13.86 4.40
C ILE A 393 16.18 -12.48 4.74
N ALA A 394 15.57 -11.40 4.25
CA ALA A 394 16.03 -10.04 4.47
C ALA A 394 16.11 -9.69 5.96
N LYS A 395 15.12 -10.14 6.76
CA LYS A 395 15.18 -10.02 8.21
C LYS A 395 16.35 -10.79 8.80
N ASN A 396 16.54 -12.05 8.42
CA ASN A 396 17.64 -12.86 8.92
C ASN A 396 18.99 -12.23 8.57
N CYS A 397 19.18 -11.74 7.34
CA CYS A 397 20.36 -10.98 6.93
C CYS A 397 20.55 -9.72 7.79
N ARG A 398 19.47 -8.97 8.06
CA ARG A 398 19.55 -7.77 8.92
C ARG A 398 19.95 -8.13 10.36
N ARG A 399 19.46 -9.26 10.87
CA ARG A 399 19.71 -9.71 12.25
C ARG A 399 21.07 -10.37 12.43
N TYR A 400 21.55 -11.10 11.43
CA TYR A 400 22.73 -11.97 11.56
C TYR A 400 23.93 -11.52 10.72
N PHE A 401 23.77 -10.69 9.69
CA PHE A 401 24.90 -10.16 8.92
C PHE A 401 25.22 -8.70 9.25
N ARG A 402 24.21 -7.82 9.31
CA ARG A 402 24.44 -6.39 9.61
C ARG A 402 25.28 -6.14 10.87
N PRO A 403 25.12 -6.88 11.99
CA PRO A 403 25.89 -6.60 13.20
C PRO A 403 27.40 -6.61 12.99
N PHE A 404 27.94 -7.33 12.00
CA PHE A 404 29.37 -7.32 11.70
C PHE A 404 29.87 -6.00 11.08
N PHE A 405 28.97 -5.18 10.56
CA PHE A 405 29.26 -3.91 9.86
C PHE A 405 28.90 -2.67 10.70
N VAL A 406 28.51 -2.85 11.96
CA VAL A 406 28.25 -1.74 12.89
C VAL A 406 29.00 -1.96 14.18
N ASN A 407 29.48 -0.89 14.81
CA ASN A 407 30.13 -0.96 16.10
C ASN A 407 29.11 -1.42 17.17
N PRO A 408 29.41 -2.45 17.99
CA PRO A 408 28.47 -2.96 19.00
C PRO A 408 28.08 -1.94 20.07
N VAL A 409 28.96 -0.99 20.38
CA VAL A 409 28.82 -0.04 21.48
C VAL A 409 28.17 1.24 20.99
N THR A 410 28.76 1.85 19.95
CA THR A 410 28.31 3.16 19.45
C THR A 410 27.20 3.06 18.41
N GLY A 411 27.00 1.88 17.80
CA GLY A 411 26.07 1.71 16.68
C GLY A 411 26.56 2.32 15.36
N ASN A 412 27.71 3.00 15.36
CA ASN A 412 28.27 3.67 14.20
C ASN A 412 28.73 2.68 13.11
N PRO A 413 28.70 3.08 11.84
CA PRO A 413 29.16 2.24 10.74
C PRO A 413 30.65 1.89 10.84
N THR A 414 31.02 0.66 10.50
CA THR A 414 32.43 0.29 10.29
C THR A 414 32.90 0.75 8.90
N SER A 415 34.21 0.72 8.65
CA SER A 415 34.79 1.01 7.32
C SER A 415 34.27 0.07 6.21
N SER A 416 33.90 -1.17 6.57
CA SER A 416 33.32 -2.15 5.67
C SER A 416 31.82 -1.99 5.40
N LYS A 417 31.12 -1.13 6.17
CA LYS A 417 29.67 -0.94 6.04
C LYS A 417 29.25 -0.44 4.66
N LYS A 418 30.05 0.43 4.03
CA LYS A 418 29.75 0.92 2.67
C LYS A 418 29.65 -0.20 1.63
N TYR A 419 30.48 -1.24 1.76
CA TYR A 419 30.43 -2.40 0.85
C TYR A 419 29.23 -3.29 1.15
N TYR A 420 28.90 -3.50 2.43
CA TYR A 420 27.67 -4.20 2.82
C TYR A 420 26.42 -3.48 2.31
N ASP A 421 26.37 -2.16 2.43
CA ASP A 421 25.26 -1.34 1.97
C ASP A 421 25.11 -1.38 0.44
N ALA A 422 26.22 -1.25 -0.29
CA ALA A 422 26.23 -1.36 -1.76
C ALA A 422 25.80 -2.76 -2.25
N LEU A 423 26.31 -3.82 -1.61
CA LEU A 423 25.91 -5.19 -1.94
C LEU A 423 24.44 -5.45 -1.59
N SER A 424 23.97 -4.96 -0.44
CA SER A 424 22.58 -5.12 -0.01
C SER A 424 21.62 -4.40 -0.96
N TRP A 425 21.99 -3.20 -1.41
CA TRP A 425 21.27 -2.49 -2.46
C TRP A 425 21.21 -3.31 -3.75
N PHE A 426 22.37 -3.72 -4.28
CA PHE A 426 22.44 -4.49 -5.53
C PHE A 426 21.60 -5.78 -5.45
N VAL A 427 21.79 -6.59 -4.41
CA VAL A 427 21.03 -7.83 -4.23
C VAL A 427 19.54 -7.56 -4.09
N THR A 428 19.14 -6.52 -3.35
CA THR A 428 17.72 -6.18 -3.16
C THR A 428 17.07 -5.80 -4.47
N GLN A 429 17.66 -4.87 -5.23
CA GLN A 429 17.09 -4.34 -6.47
C GLN A 429 16.92 -5.43 -7.53
N PHE A 430 17.95 -6.23 -7.75
CA PHE A 430 17.92 -7.30 -8.76
C PHE A 430 17.03 -8.46 -8.34
N THR A 431 17.02 -8.84 -7.06
CA THR A 431 16.13 -9.91 -6.56
C THR A 431 14.68 -9.49 -6.65
N LEU A 432 14.35 -8.26 -6.25
CA LEU A 432 12.96 -7.77 -6.31
C LEU A 432 12.47 -7.61 -7.74
N CYS A 433 13.28 -7.06 -8.66
CA CYS A 433 12.87 -6.98 -10.06
C CYS A 433 12.66 -8.37 -10.68
N PHE A 434 13.48 -9.36 -10.33
CA PHE A 434 13.25 -10.75 -10.75
C PHE A 434 11.92 -11.28 -10.21
N VAL A 435 11.64 -11.16 -8.90
CA VAL A 435 10.43 -11.76 -8.33
C VAL A 435 9.16 -11.01 -8.69
N THR A 436 9.24 -9.73 -9.06
CA THR A 436 8.09 -8.96 -9.55
C THR A 436 7.90 -9.05 -11.06
N ALA A 437 8.81 -9.67 -11.82
CA ALA A 437 8.60 -9.87 -13.26
C ALA A 437 7.29 -10.61 -13.59
N PRO A 438 6.89 -11.69 -12.87
CA PRO A 438 5.59 -12.33 -13.07
C PRO A 438 4.40 -11.40 -12.85
N PHE A 439 4.51 -10.45 -11.92
CA PHE A 439 3.47 -9.45 -11.67
C PHE A 439 3.23 -8.55 -12.89
N ILE A 440 4.27 -8.34 -13.71
CA ILE A 440 4.20 -7.54 -14.93
C ILE A 440 3.71 -8.40 -16.12
N ILE A 441 4.17 -9.65 -16.18
CA ILE A 441 3.89 -10.59 -17.28
C ILE A 441 2.49 -11.22 -17.17
N LEU A 442 1.97 -11.39 -15.95
CA LEU A 442 0.66 -11.95 -15.59
C LEU A 442 0.48 -13.46 -15.87
N SER A 443 0.93 -13.94 -17.04
CA SER A 443 0.85 -15.33 -17.48
C SER A 443 1.78 -16.25 -16.69
N PHE A 444 1.28 -17.43 -16.29
CA PHE A 444 2.10 -18.42 -15.58
C PHE A 444 3.25 -18.96 -16.43
N GLN A 445 2.95 -19.37 -17.67
CA GLN A 445 3.92 -20.01 -18.56
C GLN A 445 5.03 -19.04 -18.96
N ASP A 446 4.66 -17.83 -19.36
CA ASP A 446 5.64 -16.80 -19.74
C ASP A 446 6.47 -16.36 -18.54
N SER A 447 5.89 -16.29 -17.35
CA SER A 447 6.64 -15.99 -16.11
C SER A 447 7.72 -17.04 -15.84
N LEU A 448 7.39 -18.33 -15.96
CA LEU A 448 8.36 -19.41 -15.79
C LEU A 448 9.41 -19.42 -16.90
N LEU A 449 9.01 -19.11 -18.14
CA LEU A 449 9.93 -18.98 -19.28
C LEU A 449 10.94 -17.85 -19.04
N VAL A 450 10.48 -16.67 -18.61
CA VAL A 450 11.37 -15.53 -18.33
C VAL A 450 12.33 -15.86 -17.19
N TRP A 451 11.84 -16.50 -16.11
CA TRP A 451 12.71 -16.95 -15.03
C TRP A 451 13.73 -18.02 -15.46
N SER A 452 13.35 -18.96 -16.33
CA SER A 452 14.25 -20.00 -16.83
C SER A 452 15.36 -19.42 -17.72
N ARG A 453 15.06 -18.37 -18.49
CA ARG A 453 16.02 -17.66 -19.35
C ARG A 453 17.12 -16.92 -18.59
N VAL A 454 16.94 -16.73 -17.28
CA VAL A 454 17.97 -16.25 -16.33
C VAL A 454 18.28 -17.31 -15.26
N TYR A 455 18.06 -18.58 -15.57
CA TYR A 455 18.41 -19.75 -14.75
C TYR A 455 17.85 -19.73 -13.33
N PHE A 456 16.68 -19.10 -13.13
CA PHE A 456 16.02 -18.99 -11.83
C PHE A 456 16.93 -18.44 -10.71
N TYR A 457 17.93 -17.61 -11.04
CA TYR A 457 19.03 -17.27 -10.12
C TYR A 457 18.56 -16.80 -8.74
N ALA A 458 17.49 -15.99 -8.70
CA ALA A 458 17.00 -15.46 -7.43
C ALA A 458 16.24 -16.52 -6.62
N LEU A 459 15.51 -17.45 -7.26
CA LEU A 459 14.86 -18.56 -6.54
C LEU A 459 15.89 -19.53 -5.97
N VAL A 460 16.95 -19.82 -6.73
CA VAL A 460 18.08 -20.62 -6.25
C VAL A 460 18.74 -19.93 -5.05
N ALA A 461 18.97 -18.61 -5.13
CA ALA A 461 19.51 -17.83 -4.01
C ALA A 461 18.57 -17.83 -2.79
N ILE A 462 17.25 -17.71 -3.01
CA ILE A 462 16.24 -17.79 -1.96
C ILE A 462 16.30 -19.15 -1.26
N GLY A 463 16.26 -20.26 -2.02
CA GLY A 463 16.37 -21.61 -1.49
C GLY A 463 17.66 -21.84 -0.72
N GLY A 464 18.80 -21.41 -1.28
CA GLY A 464 20.12 -21.50 -0.64
C GLY A 464 20.18 -20.71 0.67
N MET A 465 19.66 -19.48 0.71
CA MET A 465 19.65 -18.65 1.92
C MET A 465 18.68 -19.17 2.99
N MET A 466 17.52 -19.72 2.59
CA MET A 466 16.62 -20.41 3.52
C MET A 466 17.32 -21.62 4.15
N GLY A 467 17.97 -22.46 3.33
CA GLY A 467 18.77 -23.59 3.80
C GLY A 467 19.90 -23.17 4.73
N PHE A 468 20.64 -22.11 4.37
CA PHE A 468 21.70 -21.55 5.19
C PHE A 468 21.19 -21.14 6.58
N PHE A 469 20.07 -20.41 6.67
CA PHE A 469 19.50 -19.99 7.95
C PHE A 469 18.79 -21.11 8.72
N ALA A 470 18.42 -22.22 8.05
CA ALA A 470 17.94 -23.43 8.70
C ALA A 470 19.08 -24.34 9.21
N SER A 471 20.32 -24.12 8.77
CA SER A 471 21.50 -24.89 9.15
C SER A 471 22.16 -24.42 10.46
N PRO A 472 23.16 -25.15 11.00
CA PRO A 472 24.00 -24.70 12.11
C PRO A 472 24.74 -23.37 11.90
N ALA A 473 24.75 -22.81 10.68
CA ALA A 473 25.30 -21.49 10.42
C ALA A 473 24.59 -20.38 11.20
N LYS A 474 23.26 -20.43 11.36
CA LYS A 474 22.50 -19.43 12.13
C LYS A 474 22.93 -19.35 13.62
N PRO A 475 22.97 -20.45 14.39
CA PRO A 475 23.48 -20.39 15.76
C PRO A 475 24.96 -20.03 15.83
N TYR A 476 25.78 -20.45 14.86
CA TYR A 476 27.18 -20.02 14.77
C TYR A 476 27.31 -18.49 14.62
N LEU A 477 26.60 -17.87 13.68
CA LEU A 477 26.59 -16.41 13.49
C LEU A 477 26.13 -15.68 14.76
N LYS A 478 25.09 -16.19 15.42
CA LYS A 478 24.61 -15.64 16.69
C LYS A 478 25.71 -15.63 17.75
N ARG A 479 26.43 -16.75 17.91
CA ARG A 479 27.55 -16.86 18.85
C ARG A 479 28.67 -15.87 18.52
N GLN A 480 29.02 -15.70 17.24
CA GLN A 480 30.05 -14.74 16.82
C GLN A 480 29.65 -13.29 17.12
N ILE A 481 28.38 -12.94 16.92
CA ILE A 481 27.85 -11.60 17.26
C ILE A 481 27.96 -11.35 18.78
N GLU A 482 27.60 -12.34 19.59
CA GLU A 482 27.68 -12.26 21.06
C GLU A 482 29.13 -12.11 21.53
N ILE A 483 30.07 -12.88 20.97
CA ILE A 483 31.51 -12.75 21.26
C ILE A 483 32.01 -11.35 20.89
N ARG A 484 31.64 -10.85 19.71
CA ARG A 484 32.04 -9.52 19.26
C ARG A 484 31.50 -8.41 20.16
N ALA A 485 30.25 -8.52 20.60
CA ALA A 485 29.65 -7.58 21.54
C ALA A 485 30.35 -7.61 22.91
N ALA A 486 30.64 -8.81 23.44
CA ALA A 486 31.35 -8.96 24.71
C ALA A 486 32.78 -8.40 24.66
N ARG A 487 33.52 -8.63 23.57
CA ARG A 487 34.87 -8.08 23.37
C ARG A 487 34.88 -6.56 23.31
N ALA A 488 33.93 -5.96 22.60
CA ALA A 488 33.83 -4.51 22.49
C ALA A 488 33.49 -3.81 23.83
N ASN A 489 32.99 -4.57 24.81
CA ASN A 489 32.57 -4.10 26.12
C ASN A 489 33.50 -4.49 27.27
N GLY A 490 34.72 -4.95 26.98
CA GLY A 490 35.67 -5.34 28.03
C GLY A 490 35.23 -6.56 28.86
N GLY A 491 34.45 -7.48 28.28
CA GLY A 491 34.03 -8.74 28.93
C GLY A 491 32.67 -8.69 29.63
N ASN A 492 32.05 -7.52 29.77
CA ASN A 492 30.71 -7.41 30.35
C ASN A 492 29.61 -7.75 29.33
N LYS A 493 28.68 -8.63 29.72
CA LYS A 493 27.50 -9.00 28.92
C LYS A 493 26.63 -7.75 28.74
N LEU A 494 26.52 -7.25 27.52
CA LEU A 494 25.54 -6.22 27.18
C LEU A 494 24.14 -6.80 27.42
N GLU A 495 23.32 -6.12 28.24
CA GLU A 495 21.88 -6.25 28.10
C GLU A 495 21.52 -5.91 26.65
N ARG A 496 20.74 -6.80 26.06
CA ARG A 496 20.41 -6.79 24.64
C ARG A 496 19.66 -5.50 24.28
N LYS A 497 20.38 -4.43 23.94
CA LYS A 497 19.84 -3.39 23.04
C LYS A 497 19.80 -3.99 21.65
N LEU A 498 18.80 -4.87 21.41
CA LEU A 498 18.25 -5.08 20.08
C LEU A 498 18.18 -3.69 19.46
N SER A 499 18.88 -3.47 18.35
CA SER A 499 18.92 -2.14 17.72
C SER A 499 17.52 -1.54 17.77
N SER A 500 17.38 -0.35 18.31
CA SER A 500 16.10 0.34 18.42
C SER A 500 15.33 0.28 17.09
N ASP A 501 16.04 0.31 15.96
CA ASP A 501 15.53 0.09 14.60
C ASP A 501 14.79 -1.24 14.33
N THR A 502 15.03 -2.33 15.06
CA THR A 502 14.33 -3.61 14.82
C THR A 502 13.09 -3.74 15.72
N LEU A 503 13.05 -3.01 16.84
CA LEU A 503 11.94 -3.04 17.81
C LEU A 503 10.95 -1.89 17.60
N SER A 504 11.37 -0.74 17.07
CA SER A 504 10.52 0.44 16.84
C SER A 504 9.78 0.42 15.50
N GLN A 505 10.07 -0.55 14.63
CA GLN A 505 9.70 -0.48 13.22
C GLN A 505 8.48 -1.35 12.88
N GLN A 506 7.38 -0.68 12.55
CA GLN A 506 6.06 -1.26 12.27
C GLN A 506 6.06 -2.23 11.07
N PRO A 507 5.36 -3.37 11.10
CA PRO A 507 5.35 -4.34 9.99
C PRO A 507 4.88 -3.71 8.68
N VAL A 508 5.60 -3.96 7.59
CA VAL A 508 5.26 -3.51 6.22
C VAL A 508 4.47 -4.63 5.54
N LEU A 509 3.43 -4.28 4.79
CA LEU A 509 2.53 -5.20 4.09
C LEU A 509 1.77 -6.18 5.02
N GLY A 510 1.69 -5.89 6.32
CA GLY A 510 1.03 -6.73 7.32
C GLY A 510 1.60 -8.15 7.38
N LEU A 511 2.92 -8.24 7.31
CA LEU A 511 3.65 -9.50 7.37
C LEU A 511 4.30 -9.66 8.72
N PRO A 512 4.45 -10.91 9.17
CA PRO A 512 4.86 -11.17 10.52
C PRO A 512 6.30 -10.72 10.63
N PRO A 513 6.72 -10.29 11.82
CA PRO A 513 8.13 -10.12 12.04
C PRO A 513 8.86 -11.44 11.74
N ASP A 514 8.32 -12.64 11.94
CA ASP A 514 9.06 -13.90 11.71
C ASP A 514 8.22 -15.01 11.06
N PRO A 515 8.09 -15.06 9.72
CA PRO A 515 7.22 -16.05 9.06
C PRO A 515 7.54 -17.50 9.40
N GLN A 516 8.82 -17.83 9.58
CA GLN A 516 9.27 -19.18 9.90
C GLN A 516 8.97 -19.55 11.36
N ARG A 517 9.36 -18.69 12.31
CA ARG A 517 9.03 -18.90 13.72
C ARG A 517 7.52 -18.89 13.94
N ASP A 518 6.78 -18.03 13.26
CA ASP A 518 5.35 -17.92 13.41
C ASP A 518 4.63 -19.11 12.74
N PHE A 519 5.21 -19.70 11.68
CA PHE A 519 4.76 -20.96 11.11
C PHE A 519 5.02 -22.12 12.08
N GLU A 520 6.20 -22.18 12.71
CA GLU A 520 6.52 -23.15 13.75
C GLU A 520 5.61 -22.99 14.98
N GLU A 521 5.36 -21.77 15.44
CA GLU A 521 4.41 -21.44 16.51
C GLU A 521 2.97 -21.78 16.10
N ALA A 522 2.56 -21.54 14.85
CA ALA A 522 1.24 -21.91 14.36
C ALA A 522 1.09 -23.43 14.24
N MET A 523 2.11 -24.16 13.78
CA MET A 523 2.12 -25.63 13.77
C MET A 523 2.06 -26.18 15.20
N LYS A 524 2.72 -25.52 16.15
CA LYS A 524 2.63 -25.84 17.57
C LYS A 524 1.23 -25.57 18.11
N GLU A 525 0.63 -24.41 17.84
CA GLU A 525 -0.74 -24.05 18.25
C GLU A 525 -1.78 -25.00 17.63
N ILE A 526 -1.61 -25.39 16.36
CA ILE A 526 -2.47 -26.38 15.69
C ILE A 526 -2.33 -27.76 16.32
N ARG A 527 -1.10 -28.19 16.65
CA ARG A 527 -0.87 -29.44 17.37
C ARG A 527 -1.51 -29.38 18.76
N GLU A 528 -1.30 -28.30 19.51
CA GLU A 528 -1.92 -28.08 20.82
C GLU A 528 -3.45 -28.04 20.74
N GLU A 529 -4.04 -27.43 19.71
CA GLU A 529 -5.50 -27.39 19.48
C GLU A 529 -6.04 -28.77 19.08
N PHE A 530 -5.30 -29.52 18.26
CA PHE A 530 -5.63 -30.89 17.86
C PHE A 530 -5.56 -31.83 19.07
N ASP A 531 -4.51 -31.71 19.89
CA ASP A 531 -4.33 -32.46 21.13
C ASP A 531 -5.39 -32.08 22.18
N ALA A 532 -5.77 -30.79 22.26
CA ALA A 532 -6.88 -30.32 23.10
C ALA A 532 -8.25 -30.86 22.65
N ARG A 533 -8.44 -31.09 21.35
CA ARG A 533 -9.64 -31.72 20.79
C ARG A 533 -9.62 -33.25 20.92
N GLN A 534 -8.45 -33.89 20.96
CA GLN A 534 -8.33 -35.32 21.24
C GLN A 534 -8.49 -35.64 22.73
N THR A 535 -8.01 -34.76 23.62
CA THR A 535 -8.19 -34.89 25.08
C THR A 535 -9.63 -34.61 25.52
N LYS A 536 -10.39 -33.82 24.76
CA LYS A 536 -11.86 -33.70 24.89
C LYS A 536 -12.54 -34.68 23.94
N GLY A 537 -12.67 -35.95 24.34
CA GLY A 537 -13.33 -36.99 23.56
C GLY A 537 -14.75 -36.60 23.04
N PRO A 538 -15.28 -37.31 22.04
CA PRO A 538 -16.54 -36.95 21.39
C PRO A 538 -17.72 -37.21 22.33
N GLY A 539 -18.17 -36.18 23.06
CA GLY A 539 -19.32 -36.33 23.95
C GLY A 539 -19.59 -35.16 24.89
N ARG A 540 -20.14 -34.07 24.36
CA ARG A 540 -21.28 -33.32 24.94
C ARG A 540 -21.55 -32.09 24.10
N ALA A 541 -22.75 -32.04 23.51
CA ALA A 541 -23.31 -30.81 22.98
C ALA A 541 -23.28 -29.73 24.09
N ALA A 542 -22.74 -28.56 23.77
CA ALA A 542 -22.77 -27.41 24.65
C ALA A 542 -24.22 -26.98 24.86
N THR A 543 -24.80 -27.35 26.00
CA THR A 543 -26.00 -26.69 26.52
C THR A 543 -25.62 -25.26 26.91
N MET A 544 -26.33 -24.29 26.35
CA MET A 544 -26.20 -22.87 26.70
C MET A 544 -26.45 -22.68 28.21
N PRO A 545 -25.70 -21.81 28.90
CA PRO A 545 -26.06 -21.41 30.25
C PRO A 545 -27.27 -20.48 30.20
N VAL A 546 -28.38 -20.93 30.79
CA VAL A 546 -29.55 -20.12 31.11
C VAL A 546 -29.14 -19.03 32.11
N LEU A 547 -29.37 -17.78 31.75
CA LEU A 547 -29.29 -16.62 32.64
C LEU A 547 -30.25 -16.83 33.82
N ARG A 548 -29.71 -16.98 35.03
CA ARG A 548 -30.49 -16.81 36.26
C ARG A 548 -30.48 -15.33 36.63
N THR A 549 -31.66 -14.71 36.58
CA THR A 549 -31.99 -13.48 37.29
C THR A 549 -31.80 -13.68 38.79
N LYS A 550 -31.27 -12.66 39.48
CA LYS A 550 -31.37 -12.50 40.93
C LYS A 550 -31.84 -11.09 41.21
N GLU A 551 -33.15 -10.96 41.39
CA GLU A 551 -33.74 -10.07 42.37
C GLU A 551 -33.39 -10.58 43.79
N GLU A 552 -33.37 -9.65 44.74
CA GLU A 552 -33.42 -9.83 46.21
C GLU A 552 -32.19 -10.45 46.92
N LEU A 553 -31.27 -9.58 47.35
CA LEU A 553 -30.96 -9.24 48.76
C LEU A 553 -29.76 -8.29 48.86
#